data_AF-A0A8S2VLK4-F1
#
_entry.id   AF-A0A8S2VLK4-F1
#
_cell.length_a   1.000
_cell.length_b   1.000
_cell.length_c   1.000
_cell.angle_alpha   90.00
_cell.angle_beta   90.00
_cell.angle_gamma   90.00
#
_symmetry.space_group_name_H-M   'P 1'
#
loop_
_entity.id
_entity.type
_entity.pdbx_description
1 polymer ?
#
loop_
_entity_poly.entity_id
_entity_poly.type
_entity_poly.pdbx_seq_one_letter_code
_entity_poly.pdbx_strand_id
1 'polypeptide(L)' 'MSITTDTDQQIVVLVAGGGPVGLTFALNLTMMMGKNVKIIIYEGRWFVDDQGKMGWQDEKQKKTRRDQVVTLQDHVI' A
#
# COMPACT_ATOMS: atom_id res chain seq x y z
N MET A 1 -13.80 30.72 -19.46
CA MET A 1 -13.74 29.27 -19.74
C MET A 1 -13.37 28.59 -18.43
N SER A 2 -14.35 28.26 -17.60
CA SER A 2 -14.14 27.61 -16.31
C SER A 2 -13.94 26.12 -16.55
N ILE A 3 -12.79 25.59 -16.17
CA ILE A 3 -12.60 24.14 -16.09
C ILE A 3 -13.40 23.69 -14.87
N THR A 4 -14.61 23.21 -15.11
CA THR A 4 -15.38 22.49 -14.10
C THR A 4 -14.68 21.15 -13.92
N THR A 5 -13.74 21.06 -12.99
CA THR A 5 -13.28 19.75 -12.53
C THR A 5 -14.47 19.08 -11.86
N ASP A 6 -14.89 17.94 -12.40
CA ASP A 6 -15.90 17.09 -11.79
C ASP A 6 -15.36 16.62 -10.43
N THR A 7 -15.66 17.39 -9.38
CA THR A 7 -15.09 17.21 -8.04
C THR A 7 -15.59 15.95 -7.34
N ASP A 8 -16.48 15.18 -7.97
CA ASP A 8 -17.07 13.97 -7.41
C ASP A 8 -16.39 12.67 -7.89
N GLN A 9 -15.48 12.74 -8.88
CA GLN A 9 -14.81 11.53 -9.36
C GLN A 9 -13.54 11.25 -8.55
N GLN A 10 -13.69 10.41 -7.53
CA GLN A 10 -12.60 9.90 -6.72
C GLN A 10 -11.57 9.15 -7.61
N ILE A 11 -10.29 9.50 -7.48
CA ILE A 11 -9.20 8.82 -8.18
C ILE A 11 -8.95 7.47 -7.51
N VAL A 12 -8.99 6.39 -8.29
CA VAL A 12 -8.69 5.04 -7.81
C VAL A 12 -7.23 4.70 -8.11
N VAL A 13 -6.47 4.37 -7.07
CA VAL A 13 -5.06 4.00 -7.19
C VAL A 13 -4.87 2.56 -6.72
N LEU A 14 -4.32 1.74 -7.59
CA LEU A 14 -3.94 0.36 -7.27
C LEU A 14 -2.44 0.33 -6.94
N VAL A 15 -2.10 -0.25 -5.80
CA VAL A 15 -0.71 -0.43 -5.37
C VAL A 15 -0.40 -1.93 -5.34
N ALA A 16 0.51 -2.36 -6.21
CA ALA A 16 1.03 -3.73 -6.19
C ALA A 16 2.21 -3.79 -5.21
N GLY A 17 1.99 -4.44 -4.07
CA GLY A 17 2.95 -4.54 -2.97
C GLY A 17 2.56 -3.68 -1.76
N GLY A 18 2.37 -4.32 -0.62
CA GLY A 18 2.04 -3.71 0.67
C GLY A 18 3.25 -3.60 1.61
N GLY A 19 4.47 -3.71 1.08
CA GLY A 19 5.70 -3.44 1.82
C GLY A 19 5.83 -1.96 2.23
N PRO A 20 6.90 -1.58 2.96
CA PRO A 20 7.04 -0.23 3.49
C PRO A 20 6.89 0.87 2.44
N VAL A 21 7.47 0.71 1.25
CA VAL A 21 7.35 1.70 0.17
C VAL A 21 5.89 1.87 -0.30
N GLY A 22 5.19 0.78 -0.60
CA GLY A 22 3.80 0.82 -1.06
C GLY A 22 2.86 1.39 -0.01
N LEU A 23 3.08 1.06 1.26
CA LEU A 23 2.30 1.58 2.37
C LEU A 23 2.60 3.07 2.64
N THR A 24 3.86 3.48 2.62
CA THR A 24 4.25 4.90 2.75
C THR A 24 3.66 5.73 1.63
N PHE A 25 3.70 5.25 0.38
CA PHE A 25 3.04 5.90 -0.74
C PHE A 25 1.53 6.04 -0.51
N ALA A 26 0.86 4.96 -0.11
CA ALA A 26 -0.58 4.98 0.15
C ALA A 26 -0.96 5.97 1.26
N LEU A 27 -0.21 5.99 2.37
CA LEU A 27 -0.45 6.89 3.49
C LEU A 27 -0.25 8.35 3.08
N ASN A 28 0.85 8.68 2.41
CA ASN A 28 1.11 10.05 1.95
C ASN A 28 0.04 10.53 0.96
N LEU A 29 -0.32 9.68 -0.01
CA LEU A 29 -1.34 10.03 -0.99
C LEU A 29 -2.70 10.26 -0.33
N THR A 30 -3.07 9.43 0.65
CA THR A 30 -4.29 9.60 1.45
C THR A 30 -4.24 10.89 2.26
N MET A 31 -3.10 11.24 2.86
CA MET A 31 -2.94 12.49 3.61
C MET A 31 -3.05 13.73 2.71
N MET A 32 -2.53 13.65 1.48
CA MET A 32 -2.55 14.77 0.53
C MET A 32 -3.92 14.98 -0.13
N MET A 33 -4.61 13.88 -0.46
CA MET A 33 -5.84 13.94 -1.28
C MET A 33 -7.12 13.72 -0.47
N GLY A 34 -7.01 13.19 0.76
CA GLY A 34 -8.14 12.91 1.63
C GLY A 34 -9.19 12.05 0.92
N LYS A 35 -10.42 12.54 0.84
CA LYS A 35 -11.56 11.83 0.23
C LYS A 35 -11.47 11.71 -1.29
N ASN A 36 -10.62 12.49 -1.95
CA ASN A 36 -10.48 12.50 -3.41
C ASN A 36 -9.72 11.29 -3.96
N VAL A 37 -9.20 10.41 -3.10
CA VAL A 37 -8.50 9.19 -3.51
C VAL A 37 -9.05 7.95 -2.81
N LYS A 38 -9.16 6.85 -3.57
CA LYS A 38 -9.39 5.49 -3.05
C LYS A 38 -8.19 4.64 -3.40
N ILE A 39 -7.56 4.07 -2.38
CA ILE A 39 -6.36 3.26 -2.55
C ILE A 39 -6.69 1.80 -2.29
N ILE A 40 -6.27 0.92 -3.20
CA ILE A 40 -6.40 -0.53 -3.07
C ILE A 40 -4.99 -1.11 -3.14
N ILE A 41 -4.56 -1.78 -2.06
CA ILE A 41 -3.25 -2.42 -1.97
C ILE A 41 -3.42 -3.92 -2.20
N TYR A 42 -2.69 -4.45 -3.17
CA TYR A 42 -2.57 -5.89 -3.40
C TYR A 42 -1.25 -6.37 -2.79
N GLU A 43 -1.33 -7.12 -1.69
CA GLU A 43 -0.16 -7.69 -1.01
C GLU A 43 -0.40 -9.17 -0.72
N GLY A 44 0.40 -10.05 -1.34
CA GLY A 44 0.28 -11.50 -1.19
C GLY A 44 0.81 -12.04 0.14
N ARG A 45 1.55 -11.22 0.91
CA ARG A 45 2.13 -11.57 2.22
C ARG A 45 1.26 -11.13 3.39
N TRP A 46 0.21 -10.35 3.16
CA TRP A 46 -0.76 -10.07 4.21
C TRP A 46 -1.65 -11.28 4.40
N PHE A 47 -2.01 -11.54 5.65
CA PHE A 47 -3.06 -12.49 5.97
C PHE A 47 -3.95 -11.88 7.04
N VAL A 48 -5.20 -12.32 7.04
CA VAL A 48 -6.14 -12.05 8.12
C VAL A 48 -6.15 -13.29 9.00
N ASP A 49 -5.83 -13.15 10.28
CA ASP A 49 -5.92 -14.27 11.21
C ASP A 49 -7.39 -14.61 11.53
N ASP A 50 -7.60 -15.71 12.27
CA ASP A 50 -8.94 -16.18 12.64
C ASP A 50 -9.70 -15.17 13.52
N GLN A 51 -9.01 -14.17 14.07
CA GLN A 51 -9.58 -13.09 14.89
C GLN A 51 -9.86 -11.82 14.07
N GLY A 52 -9.66 -11.85 12.76
CA GLY A 52 -9.89 -10.72 11.87
C GLY A 52 -8.75 -9.68 11.87
N LYS A 53 -7.62 -9.97 12.51
CA LYS A 53 -6.48 -9.06 12.57
C LYS A 53 -5.59 -9.26 11.34
N MET A 54 -5.23 -8.14 10.69
CA MET A 54 -4.23 -8.17 9.62
C MET A 54 -2.83 -8.37 10.19
N GLY A 55 -2.13 -9.35 9.64
CA GLY A 55 -0.75 -9.68 9.96
C GLY A 55 0.09 -9.89 8.70
N TRP A 56 1.40 -9.95 8.91
CA TRP A 56 2.35 -10.35 7.89
C TRP A 56 2.65 -11.83 8.03
N GLN A 57 2.57 -12.57 6.92
CA GLN A 57 2.94 -13.97 6.87
C GLN A 57 4.33 -14.15 7.48
N ASP A 58 4.44 -15.09 8.41
CA ASP A 58 5.66 -15.47 9.09
C ASP A 58 6.02 -16.93 8.77
N GLU A 59 6.94 -17.49 9.55
CA GLU A 59 7.40 -18.87 9.38
C GLU A 59 6.25 -19.90 9.48
N LYS A 60 5.17 -19.59 10.21
CA LYS A 60 3.97 -20.43 10.30
C LYS A 60 3.24 -20.52 8.97
N GLN A 61 3.38 -19.52 8.10
CA GLN A 61 2.87 -19.53 6.72
C GLN A 61 3.96 -19.88 5.69
N LYS A 62 5.06 -20.54 6.12
CA LYS A 62 6.17 -20.98 5.26
C LYS A 62 6.89 -19.84 4.54
N LYS A 63 6.85 -18.61 5.08
CA LYS A 63 7.63 -17.48 4.58
C LYS A 63 8.86 -17.26 5.44
N THR A 64 10.02 -17.26 4.80
CA THR A 64 11.31 -17.04 5.47
C THR A 64 11.56 -15.54 5.58
N ARG A 65 12.17 -15.05 6.67
CA ARG A 65 12.52 -13.62 6.86
C ARG A 65 13.26 -12.97 5.67
N ARG A 66 13.94 -13.77 4.84
CA ARG A 66 14.69 -13.34 3.66
C ARG A 66 13.82 -12.93 2.45
N ASP A 67 12.52 -13.19 2.49
CA ASP A 67 11.53 -12.71 1.50
C ASP A 67 10.93 -11.33 1.89
N GLN A 68 11.39 -10.78 3.01
CA GLN A 68 10.90 -9.54 3.62
C GLN A 68 12.03 -8.51 3.79
N VAL A 69 13.06 -8.59 2.95
CA VAL A 69 14.15 -7.62 2.96
C VAL A 69 13.69 -6.38 2.21
N VAL A 70 13.64 -5.24 2.89
CA VAL A 70 13.74 -3.94 2.24
C VAL A 70 15.23 -3.68 2.05
N THR A 71 15.72 -3.73 0.81
CA THR A 71 17.02 -3.16 0.50
C THR A 71 16.85 -1.64 0.46
N LEU A 72 17.29 -0.94 1.49
CA LEU A 72 17.68 0.46 1.34
C LEU A 72 18.94 0.45 0.48
N GLN A 73 18.79 0.61 -0.82
CA GLN A 73 19.94 0.89 -1.67
C GLN A 73 20.35 2.32 -1.40
N ASP A 74 21.43 2.48 -0.63
CA ASP A 74 22.23 3.70 -0.66
C ASP A 74 22.68 3.87 -2.12
N HIS A 75 22.32 5.01 -2.73
CA HIS A 75 22.60 5.42 -4.11
C HIS A 75 21.63 4.94 -5.21
N VAL A 76 20.56 5.73 -5.41
CA VAL A 76 20.14 6.12 -6.76
C VAL A 76 20.70 7.53 -6.97
N ILE A 77 21.75 7.64 -7.78
CA ILE A 77 22.26 8.91 -8.34
C ILE A 77 21.51 9.14 -9.64
#